data_AF-A0A5F2B6H5-F1
#
_entry.id   AF-A0A5F2B6H5-F1
#
_cell.length_a   1.000
_cell.length_b   1.000
_cell.length_c   1.000
_cell.angle_alpha   90.00
_cell.angle_beta   90.00
_cell.angle_gamma   90.00
#
_symmetry.space_group_name_H-M   'P 1'
#
loop_
_entity.id
_entity.type
_entity.pdbx_description
1 polymer ?
#
loop_
_entity_poly.entity_id
_entity_poly.type
_entity_poly.pdbx_seq_one_letter_code
_entity_poly.pdbx_strand_id
1 'polypeptide(L)'
;MKIKSLTLFTVFFIFAGCTTVYLRNEEPIKTKVPRIDAKVAYVGFYPYRYTEEKGYVIDYTRRTIPNFRFGNFAADYEAEAVRADIPKETVEKFVNTYLKEAGSSAFNEIFNICKVEMKDNRFTFQLKDIPVDYLVTGVHAPTAKSRNAFYGILSFLSSTVSFFSLGFIPTYKAYEGETTIRIYDRNLNQIVEKRFENSFSVLSTIWLAGNKNSCKGPNCLFFQTTPHFVYELNGPEIENYFLEKTSTLTRGLSQ
;
A
#
# COMPACT_ATOMS: atom_id res chain seq x y z
N MET A 1 -50.21 -20.44 20.09
CA MET A 1 -49.31 -19.32 20.47
C MET A 1 -47.84 -19.71 20.16
N LYS A 2 -47.40 -19.66 18.89
CA LYS A 2 -46.02 -20.07 18.49
C LYS A 2 -45.32 -19.10 17.50
N ILE A 3 -45.98 -18.00 17.13
CA ILE A 3 -45.51 -17.09 16.05
C ILE A 3 -44.56 -16.00 16.58
N LYS A 4 -44.64 -15.64 17.89
CA LYS A 4 -43.77 -14.62 18.50
C LYS A 4 -42.29 -15.04 18.61
N SER A 5 -42.00 -16.33 18.75
CA SER A 5 -40.62 -16.83 18.85
C SER A 5 -39.90 -16.81 17.50
N LEU A 6 -40.62 -17.06 16.40
CA LEU A 6 -40.03 -17.07 15.06
C LEU A 6 -39.68 -15.65 14.62
N THR A 7 -40.58 -14.69 14.85
CA THR A 7 -40.34 -13.26 14.54
C THR A 7 -39.19 -12.67 15.35
N LEU A 8 -39.05 -13.02 16.64
CA LEU A 8 -37.91 -12.59 17.45
C LEU A 8 -36.58 -13.16 16.95
N PHE A 9 -36.58 -14.41 16.48
CA PHE A 9 -35.40 -15.07 15.90
C PHE A 9 -35.02 -14.45 14.55
N THR A 10 -36.00 -14.13 13.70
CA THR A 10 -35.75 -13.45 12.41
C THR A 10 -35.24 -12.03 12.63
N VAL A 11 -35.79 -11.28 13.59
CA VAL A 11 -35.32 -9.93 13.93
C VAL A 11 -33.91 -9.97 14.51
N PHE A 12 -33.55 -10.96 15.34
CA PHE A 12 -32.19 -11.12 15.86
C PHE A 12 -31.16 -11.37 14.75
N PHE A 13 -31.50 -12.17 13.74
CA PHE A 13 -30.63 -12.42 12.57
C PHE A 13 -30.46 -11.19 11.66
N ILE A 14 -31.46 -10.30 11.58
CA ILE A 14 -31.38 -9.08 10.76
C ILE A 14 -30.46 -8.02 11.41
N PHE A 15 -30.31 -8.01 12.74
CA PHE A 15 -29.43 -7.07 13.45
C PHE A 15 -28.02 -7.62 13.75
N ALA A 16 -27.78 -8.92 13.56
CA ALA A 16 -26.47 -9.55 13.70
C ALA A 16 -25.61 -9.28 12.45
N GLY A 17 -25.30 -8.00 12.19
CA GLY A 17 -24.38 -7.62 11.13
C GLY A 17 -23.00 -8.22 11.37
N CYS A 18 -22.48 -8.97 10.40
CA CYS A 18 -21.10 -9.44 10.45
C CYS A 18 -20.17 -8.22 10.62
N THR A 19 -19.32 -8.29 11.63
CA THR A 19 -18.30 -7.29 11.92
C THR A 19 -16.93 -7.91 11.67
N THR A 20 -16.11 -7.21 10.91
CA THR A 20 -14.72 -7.59 10.65
C THR A 20 -13.79 -6.62 11.34
N VAL A 21 -12.94 -7.13 12.21
CA VAL A 21 -11.87 -6.38 12.88
C VAL A 21 -10.55 -6.71 12.21
N TYR A 22 -9.74 -5.68 11.99
CA TYR A 22 -8.41 -5.85 11.46
C TYR A 22 -7.36 -5.55 12.53
N LEU A 23 -6.34 -6.40 12.58
CA LEU A 23 -5.27 -6.40 13.56
C LEU A 23 -3.93 -6.33 12.83
N ARG A 24 -3.16 -5.28 13.06
CA ARG A 24 -1.78 -5.19 12.56
C ARG A 24 -0.85 -5.92 13.52
N ASN A 25 0.15 -6.62 13.02
CA ASN A 25 1.12 -7.29 13.90
C ASN A 25 2.00 -6.27 14.64
N GLU A 26 2.29 -5.14 14.01
CA GLU A 26 3.16 -4.11 14.55
C GLU A 26 2.38 -2.80 14.70
N GLU A 27 2.56 -2.14 15.85
CA GLU A 27 2.11 -0.77 16.00
C GLU A 27 2.96 0.16 15.14
N PRO A 28 2.35 1.14 14.47
CA PRO A 28 3.14 2.09 13.70
C PRO A 28 4.05 2.90 14.60
N ILE A 29 5.28 3.12 14.14
CA ILE A 29 6.24 3.89 14.88
C ILE A 29 5.78 5.36 14.98
N LYS A 30 5.36 5.77 16.18
CA LYS A 30 5.03 7.16 16.52
C LYS A 30 6.29 7.94 16.89
N THR A 31 7.34 7.87 16.08
CA THR A 31 8.55 8.66 16.32
C THR A 31 8.38 10.08 15.79
N LYS A 32 9.00 11.03 16.47
CA LYS A 32 9.14 12.40 15.94
C LYS A 32 10.12 12.34 14.77
N VAL A 33 9.60 12.48 13.56
CA VAL A 33 10.40 12.69 12.35
C VAL A 33 11.01 14.10 12.42
N PRO A 34 12.35 14.24 12.47
CA PRO A 34 13.00 15.54 12.42
C PRO A 34 12.84 16.18 11.02
N ARG A 35 12.87 17.52 10.97
CA ARG A 35 12.89 18.24 9.70
C ARG A 35 14.28 18.17 9.07
N ILE A 36 14.31 18.17 7.74
CA ILE A 36 15.54 18.27 6.95
C ILE A 36 15.43 19.36 5.90
N ASP A 37 16.61 19.82 5.49
CA ASP A 37 16.80 20.73 4.36
C ASP A 37 17.18 19.92 3.12
N ALA A 38 16.30 19.02 2.70
CA ALA A 38 16.43 18.29 1.44
C ALA A 38 15.07 18.27 0.73
N LYS A 39 15.07 18.49 -0.58
CA LYS A 39 13.85 18.47 -1.40
C LYS A 39 13.59 17.05 -1.86
N VAL A 40 12.42 16.52 -1.51
CA VAL A 40 12.04 15.13 -1.79
C VAL A 40 10.77 15.09 -2.63
N ALA A 41 10.76 14.24 -3.65
CA ALA A 41 9.55 13.86 -4.39
C ALA A 41 9.16 12.41 -4.08
N TYR A 42 7.87 12.18 -3.78
CA TYR A 42 7.32 10.85 -3.54
C TYR A 42 6.51 10.33 -4.73
N VAL A 43 6.62 9.04 -5.03
CA VAL A 43 5.91 8.36 -6.12
C VAL A 43 5.24 7.11 -5.58
N GLY A 44 4.01 6.85 -6.02
CA GLY A 44 3.23 5.68 -5.60
C GLY A 44 2.46 5.91 -4.31
N PHE A 45 2.55 4.94 -3.40
CA PHE A 45 1.78 4.87 -2.15
C PHE A 45 0.27 4.78 -2.36
N TYR A 46 -0.16 4.13 -3.45
CA TYR A 46 -1.55 3.82 -3.70
C TYR A 46 -1.87 2.36 -3.33
N PRO A 47 -3.04 2.08 -2.74
CA PRO A 47 -3.47 0.72 -2.49
C PRO A 47 -3.89 0.02 -3.80
N TYR A 48 -4.07 -1.30 -3.73
CA TYR A 48 -4.60 -2.09 -4.84
C TYR A 48 -6.05 -2.47 -4.59
N ARG A 49 -6.82 -2.49 -5.68
CA ARG A 49 -8.14 -3.11 -5.74
C ARG A 49 -8.13 -4.26 -6.72
N TYR A 50 -8.83 -5.34 -6.40
CA TYR A 50 -9.02 -6.43 -7.34
C TYR A 50 -10.17 -6.10 -8.30
N THR A 51 -9.99 -6.51 -9.56
CA THR A 51 -10.98 -6.47 -10.62
C THR A 51 -10.98 -7.83 -11.31
N GLU A 52 -12.15 -8.33 -11.71
CA GLU A 52 -12.25 -9.65 -12.35
C GLU A 52 -11.51 -9.69 -13.69
N GLU A 53 -11.54 -8.60 -14.46
CA GLU A 53 -10.94 -8.52 -15.79
C GLU A 53 -9.41 -8.39 -15.77
N LYS A 54 -8.86 -7.62 -14.82
CA LYS A 54 -7.44 -7.20 -14.82
C LYS A 54 -6.68 -7.66 -13.58
N GLY A 55 -7.32 -8.39 -12.68
CA GLY A 55 -6.75 -8.75 -11.38
C GLY A 55 -6.54 -7.52 -10.50
N TYR A 56 -5.45 -7.50 -9.74
CA TYR A 56 -5.09 -6.38 -8.88
C TYR A 56 -4.61 -5.18 -9.71
N VAL A 57 -5.31 -4.06 -9.58
CA VAL A 57 -4.97 -2.78 -10.21
C VAL A 57 -4.85 -1.70 -9.15
N ILE A 58 -4.00 -0.71 -9.40
CA ILE A 58 -3.83 0.43 -8.49
C ILE A 58 -5.14 1.21 -8.36
N ASP A 59 -5.49 1.57 -7.13
CA ASP A 59 -6.61 2.43 -6.81
C ASP A 59 -6.13 3.87 -6.55
N TYR A 60 -6.29 4.72 -7.56
CA TYR A 60 -5.93 6.13 -7.52
C TYR A 60 -6.90 7.02 -6.72
N THR A 61 -7.96 6.45 -6.12
CA THR A 61 -8.96 7.23 -5.37
C THR A 61 -8.34 7.96 -4.18
N ARG A 62 -7.42 7.30 -3.45
CA ARG A 62 -6.73 7.89 -2.30
C ARG A 62 -5.42 7.17 -2.02
N ARG A 63 -4.34 7.94 -1.83
CA ARG A 63 -3.06 7.41 -1.34
C ARG A 63 -3.20 6.88 0.08
N THR A 64 -2.50 5.80 0.39
CA THR A 64 -2.39 5.23 1.75
C THR A 64 -1.80 6.25 2.71
N ILE A 65 -0.73 6.91 2.29
CA ILE A 65 -0.08 8.00 2.99
C ILE A 65 -0.46 9.29 2.26
N PRO A 66 -1.39 10.09 2.79
CA PRO A 66 -1.92 11.23 2.06
C PRO A 66 -0.92 12.38 1.97
N ASN A 67 -0.06 12.56 2.98
CA ASN A 67 0.96 13.59 3.04
C ASN A 67 2.17 13.07 3.82
N PHE A 68 3.36 13.46 3.38
CA PHE A 68 4.60 13.36 4.13
C PHE A 68 4.86 14.68 4.86
N ARG A 69 5.67 14.65 5.93
CA ARG A 69 6.05 15.83 6.73
C ARG A 69 7.05 16.73 6.01
N PHE A 70 7.84 16.17 5.09
CA PHE A 70 8.73 16.92 4.21
C PHE A 70 8.63 16.37 2.78
N GLY A 71 8.88 17.22 1.79
CA GLY A 71 8.68 16.89 0.37
C GLY A 71 7.20 16.87 -0.05
N ASN A 72 6.98 16.63 -1.34
CA ASN A 72 5.65 16.55 -1.97
C ASN A 72 5.58 15.34 -2.90
N PHE A 73 4.40 14.97 -3.38
CA PHE A 73 4.33 13.92 -4.40
C PHE A 73 4.84 14.45 -5.75
N ALA A 74 5.45 13.58 -6.56
CA ALA A 74 5.93 13.92 -7.90
C ALA A 74 4.83 14.53 -8.78
N ALA A 75 3.58 14.11 -8.58
CA ALA A 75 2.41 14.64 -9.27
C ALA A 75 2.08 16.11 -8.94
N ASP A 76 2.58 16.62 -7.81
CA ASP A 76 2.31 17.98 -7.34
C ASP A 76 3.31 18.99 -7.91
N TYR A 77 4.32 18.53 -8.66
CA TYR A 77 5.30 19.39 -9.32
C TYR A 77 4.92 19.63 -10.78
N GLU A 78 4.83 20.90 -11.16
CA GLU A 78 4.67 21.32 -12.55
C GLU A 78 6.04 21.33 -13.26
N ALA A 79 6.53 20.15 -13.62
CA ALA A 79 7.77 20.00 -14.38
C ALA A 79 7.47 19.63 -15.85
N GLU A 80 7.67 20.58 -16.76
CA GLU A 80 7.56 20.37 -18.21
C GLU A 80 8.92 20.21 -18.89
N ALA A 81 9.95 20.84 -18.32
CA ALA A 81 11.32 20.73 -18.82
C ALA A 81 11.83 19.30 -18.68
N VAL A 82 12.63 18.87 -19.65
CA VAL A 82 13.20 17.53 -19.71
C VAL A 82 14.71 17.59 -19.54
N ARG A 83 15.23 16.67 -18.73
CA ARG A 83 16.67 16.48 -18.53
C ARG A 83 17.26 15.62 -19.62
N ALA A 84 18.16 16.21 -20.40
CA ALA A 84 18.93 15.53 -21.44
C ALA A 84 20.29 15.00 -20.93
N ASP A 85 20.69 15.39 -19.73
CA ASP A 85 21.97 15.04 -19.12
C ASP A 85 22.01 13.60 -18.56
N ILE A 86 20.86 12.97 -18.35
CA ILE A 86 20.76 11.60 -17.87
C ILE A 86 20.60 10.63 -19.06
N PRO A 87 21.40 9.55 -19.14
CA PRO A 87 21.26 8.54 -20.18
C PRO A 87 19.86 7.92 -20.19
N LYS A 88 19.29 7.75 -21.39
CA LYS A 88 17.97 7.12 -21.57
C LYS A 88 17.88 5.72 -20.96
N GLU A 89 18.96 4.94 -21.05
CA GLU A 89 19.04 3.61 -20.47
C GLU A 89 18.85 3.63 -18.95
N THR A 90 19.37 4.64 -18.26
CA THR A 90 19.18 4.82 -16.82
C THR A 90 17.71 5.11 -16.48
N VAL A 91 17.06 5.96 -17.27
CA VAL A 91 15.63 6.27 -17.10
C VAL A 91 14.77 5.04 -17.39
N GLU A 92 15.07 4.30 -18.46
CA GLU A 92 14.38 3.05 -18.81
C GLU A 92 14.55 1.99 -17.73
N LYS A 93 15.76 1.84 -17.18
CA LYS A 93 16.02 0.93 -16.06
C LYS A 93 15.17 1.28 -14.85
N PHE A 94 15.11 2.57 -14.48
CA PHE A 94 14.26 3.05 -13.39
C PHE A 94 12.78 2.71 -13.63
N VAL A 95 12.24 3.05 -14.81
CA VAL A 95 10.84 2.79 -15.17
C VAL A 95 10.53 1.30 -15.14
N ASN A 96 11.40 0.46 -15.72
CA ASN A 96 11.21 -0.98 -15.76
C ASN A 96 11.25 -1.59 -14.36
N THR A 97 12.18 -1.15 -13.49
CA THR A 97 12.24 -1.59 -12.10
C THR A 97 10.96 -1.21 -11.35
N TYR A 98 10.45 0.01 -11.56
CA TYR A 98 9.21 0.46 -10.92
C TYR A 98 8.00 -0.35 -11.39
N LEU A 99 7.78 -0.47 -12.70
CA LEU A 99 6.64 -1.16 -13.29
C LEU A 99 6.66 -2.68 -13.05
N LYS A 100 7.85 -3.29 -12.92
CA LYS A 100 7.98 -4.71 -12.57
C LYS A 100 7.36 -5.01 -11.21
N GLU A 101 7.44 -4.08 -10.27
CA GLU A 101 6.88 -4.27 -8.94
C GLU A 101 5.47 -3.70 -8.79
N ALA A 102 5.23 -2.49 -9.31
CA ALA A 102 3.93 -1.83 -9.21
C ALA A 102 2.90 -2.38 -10.21
N GLY A 103 3.33 -3.13 -11.22
CA GLY A 103 2.49 -3.66 -12.28
C GLY A 103 2.15 -2.62 -13.34
N SER A 104 1.50 -3.07 -14.42
CA SER A 104 1.19 -2.23 -15.59
C SER A 104 0.23 -1.08 -15.28
N SER A 105 -0.64 -1.20 -14.27
CA SER A 105 -1.54 -0.10 -13.87
C SER A 105 -0.80 1.12 -13.32
N ALA A 106 0.46 0.96 -12.90
CA ALA A 106 1.31 2.04 -12.38
C ALA A 106 1.91 2.93 -13.47
N PHE A 107 1.68 2.60 -14.75
CA PHE A 107 2.19 3.39 -15.87
C PHE A 107 1.74 4.86 -15.80
N ASN A 108 0.56 5.12 -15.24
CA ASN A 108 0.07 6.48 -15.05
C ASN A 108 0.96 7.32 -14.12
N GLU A 109 1.62 6.69 -13.16
CA GLU A 109 2.50 7.38 -12.21
C GLU A 109 3.83 7.78 -12.86
N ILE A 110 4.26 7.03 -13.88
CA ILE A 110 5.47 7.33 -14.64
C ILE A 110 5.34 8.69 -15.34
N PHE A 111 4.15 9.08 -15.81
CA PHE A 111 3.96 10.40 -16.44
C PHE A 111 4.21 11.58 -15.50
N ASN A 112 4.14 11.37 -14.18
CA ASN A 112 4.47 12.43 -13.21
C ASN A 112 5.98 12.69 -13.16
N ILE A 113 6.80 11.72 -13.58
CA ILE A 113 8.25 11.75 -13.44
C ILE A 113 8.94 11.87 -14.80
N CYS A 114 8.38 11.22 -15.80
CA CYS A 114 8.94 11.09 -17.13
C CYS A 114 7.99 11.66 -18.18
N LYS A 115 8.56 12.30 -19.19
CA LYS A 115 7.89 12.51 -20.48
C LYS A 115 7.99 11.22 -21.28
N VAL A 116 6.85 10.72 -21.74
CA VAL A 116 6.77 9.50 -22.55
C VAL A 116 6.52 9.90 -23.99
N GLU A 117 7.39 9.47 -24.89
CA GLU A 117 7.26 9.69 -26.33
C GLU A 117 7.25 8.33 -27.04
N MET A 118 6.31 8.13 -27.96
CA MET A 118 6.30 6.94 -28.82
C MET A 118 7.17 7.23 -30.06
N LYS A 119 8.29 6.52 -30.19
CA LYS A 119 9.18 6.57 -31.36
C LYS A 119 9.37 5.16 -31.89
N ASP A 120 9.17 4.97 -33.19
CA ASP A 120 9.38 3.68 -33.87
C ASP A 120 8.66 2.50 -33.19
N ASN A 121 7.40 2.75 -32.78
CA ASN A 121 6.56 1.78 -32.09
C ASN A 121 7.10 1.29 -30.72
N ARG A 122 8.02 2.06 -30.11
CA ARG A 122 8.53 1.84 -28.75
C ARG A 122 8.30 3.09 -27.88
N PHE A 123 7.99 2.87 -26.61
CA PHE A 123 7.96 3.94 -25.63
C PHE A 123 9.38 4.34 -25.27
N THR A 124 9.69 5.62 -25.45
CA THR A 124 10.94 6.24 -25.00
C THR A 124 10.63 7.15 -23.81
N PHE A 125 11.44 7.02 -22.77
CA PHE A 125 11.25 7.74 -21.51
C PHE A 125 12.34 8.81 -21.37
N GLN A 126 11.93 10.02 -21.02
CA GLN A 126 12.84 11.12 -20.71
C GLN A 126 12.48 11.70 -19.35
N LEU A 127 13.47 11.92 -18.49
CA LEU A 127 13.21 12.39 -17.12
C LEU A 127 12.81 13.87 -17.13
N LYS A 128 11.75 14.24 -16.40
CA LYS A 128 11.38 15.64 -16.16
C LYS A 128 12.36 16.28 -15.18
N ASP A 129 12.65 17.56 -15.33
CA ASP A 129 13.47 18.32 -14.36
C ASP A 129 12.63 18.71 -13.14
N ILE A 130 12.37 17.72 -12.29
CA ILE A 130 11.71 17.95 -11.00
C ILE A 130 12.75 18.57 -10.04
N PRO A 131 12.46 19.71 -9.39
CA PRO A 131 13.43 20.45 -8.58
C PRO A 131 13.63 19.82 -7.20
N VAL A 132 14.05 18.55 -7.16
CA VAL A 132 14.26 17.76 -5.95
C VAL A 132 15.65 17.13 -5.94
N ASP A 133 16.14 16.88 -4.73
CA ASP A 133 17.44 16.25 -4.49
C ASP A 133 17.32 14.72 -4.49
N TYR A 134 16.15 14.22 -4.05
CA TYR A 134 15.86 12.80 -3.94
C TYR A 134 14.47 12.45 -4.46
N LEU A 135 14.37 11.27 -5.06
CA LEU A 135 13.12 10.65 -5.48
C LEU A 135 12.89 9.39 -4.63
N VAL A 136 11.73 9.30 -3.99
CA VAL A 136 11.34 8.15 -3.15
C VAL A 136 10.15 7.47 -3.80
N THR A 137 10.33 6.22 -4.23
CA THR A 137 9.24 5.42 -4.78
C THR A 137 8.74 4.45 -3.71
N GLY A 138 7.42 4.28 -3.63
CA GLY A 138 6.79 3.36 -2.69
C GLY A 138 5.71 2.53 -3.36
N VAL A 139 5.88 1.20 -3.32
CA VAL A 139 4.95 0.24 -3.90
C VAL A 139 4.42 -0.67 -2.80
N HIS A 140 3.09 -0.77 -2.71
CA HIS A 140 2.43 -1.70 -1.80
C HIS A 140 2.18 -3.04 -2.50
N ALA A 141 2.64 -4.15 -1.95
CA ALA A 141 2.32 -5.46 -2.51
C ALA A 141 0.84 -5.81 -2.24
N PRO A 142 0.06 -6.29 -3.22
CA PRO A 142 -1.35 -6.65 -3.00
C PRO A 142 -1.49 -7.80 -1.99
N THR A 143 -2.43 -7.67 -1.07
CA THR A 143 -2.56 -8.61 0.08
C THR A 143 -3.53 -9.74 -0.25
N ALA A 144 -3.12 -10.63 -1.15
CA ALA A 144 -3.95 -11.75 -1.60
C ALA A 144 -3.58 -13.08 -0.92
N LYS A 145 -2.34 -13.19 -0.43
CA LYS A 145 -1.77 -14.45 0.04
C LYS A 145 -1.89 -14.58 1.56
N SER A 146 -2.23 -15.79 1.99
CA SER A 146 -2.12 -16.16 3.40
C SER A 146 -0.65 -16.10 3.82
N ARG A 147 -0.37 -15.64 5.03
CA ARG A 147 0.99 -15.48 5.58
C ARG A 147 1.87 -16.73 5.49
N ASN A 148 1.27 -17.91 5.59
CA ASN A 148 1.92 -19.18 5.31
C ASN A 148 0.86 -20.28 5.17
N ALA A 149 1.31 -21.50 4.87
CA ALA A 149 0.44 -22.67 4.74
C ALA A 149 -0.38 -22.95 6.01
N PHE A 150 0.22 -22.81 7.19
CA PHE A 150 -0.48 -23.01 8.47
C PHE A 150 -1.65 -22.02 8.63
N TYR A 151 -1.43 -20.73 8.36
CA TYR A 151 -2.47 -19.72 8.40
C TYR A 151 -3.52 -19.91 7.29
N GLY A 152 -3.15 -20.49 6.16
CA GLY A 152 -4.10 -20.94 5.13
C GLY A 152 -5.04 -22.03 5.66
N ILE A 153 -4.51 -23.07 6.30
CA ILE A 153 -5.29 -24.16 6.90
C ILE A 153 -6.16 -23.62 8.04
N LEU A 154 -5.61 -22.79 8.93
CA LEU A 154 -6.36 -22.18 10.02
C LEU A 154 -7.50 -21.29 9.52
N SER A 155 -7.26 -20.54 8.44
CA SER A 155 -8.31 -19.75 7.78
C SER A 155 -9.43 -20.63 7.23
N PHE A 156 -9.09 -21.75 6.60
CA PHE A 156 -10.08 -22.71 6.09
C PHE A 156 -10.91 -23.34 7.23
N LEU A 157 -10.24 -23.84 8.27
CA LEU A 157 -10.90 -24.48 9.41
C LEU A 157 -11.78 -23.48 10.18
N SER A 158 -11.25 -22.30 10.51
CA SER A 158 -12.02 -21.28 11.22
C SER A 158 -13.21 -20.78 10.40
N SER A 159 -13.05 -20.61 9.08
CA SER A 159 -14.16 -20.25 8.19
C SER A 159 -15.24 -21.34 8.16
N THR A 160 -14.84 -22.61 8.15
CA THR A 160 -15.78 -23.75 8.14
C THR A 160 -16.57 -23.83 9.44
N VAL A 161 -15.89 -23.74 10.58
CA VAL A 161 -16.53 -23.75 11.90
C VAL A 161 -17.42 -22.52 12.09
N SER A 162 -16.97 -21.35 11.63
CA SER A 162 -17.77 -20.12 11.61
C SER A 162 -19.04 -20.28 10.79
N PHE A 163 -18.97 -20.86 9.59
CA PHE A 163 -20.14 -21.14 8.76
C PHE A 163 -21.18 -22.01 9.48
N PHE A 164 -20.77 -23.14 10.08
CA PHE A 164 -21.69 -24.03 10.80
C PHE A 164 -22.21 -23.44 12.12
N SER A 165 -21.50 -22.50 12.71
CA SER A 165 -21.94 -21.75 13.90
C SER A 165 -22.64 -20.43 13.58
N LEU A 166 -22.99 -20.20 12.30
CA LEU A 166 -23.65 -18.99 11.82
C LEU A 166 -22.90 -17.70 12.19
N GLY A 167 -21.57 -17.76 12.22
CA GLY A 167 -20.68 -16.65 12.53
C GLY A 167 -20.51 -16.37 14.03
N PHE A 168 -21.06 -17.20 14.92
CA PHE A 168 -20.85 -17.10 16.37
C PHE A 168 -19.41 -17.46 16.75
N ILE A 169 -18.81 -18.44 16.09
CA ILE A 169 -17.37 -18.70 16.19
C ILE A 169 -16.67 -17.80 15.15
N PRO A 170 -15.62 -17.06 15.53
CA PRO A 170 -14.99 -16.13 14.62
C PRO A 170 -14.20 -16.83 13.50
N THR A 171 -14.18 -16.19 12.34
CA THR A 171 -13.27 -16.51 11.25
C THR A 171 -11.96 -15.76 11.44
N TYR A 172 -10.83 -16.44 11.33
CA TYR A 172 -9.50 -15.83 11.42
C TYR A 172 -8.76 -15.98 10.10
N LYS A 173 -8.22 -14.88 9.57
CA LYS A 173 -7.36 -14.87 8.38
C LYS A 173 -6.09 -14.08 8.67
N ALA A 174 -4.95 -14.52 8.16
CA ALA A 174 -3.70 -13.77 8.26
C ALA A 174 -3.13 -13.58 6.86
N TYR A 175 -2.89 -12.32 6.49
CA TYR A 175 -2.42 -11.92 5.17
C TYR A 175 -1.00 -11.38 5.24
N GLU A 176 -0.25 -11.60 4.15
CA GLU A 176 1.00 -10.89 3.88
C GLU A 176 0.68 -9.50 3.35
N GLY A 177 1.41 -8.51 3.86
CA GLY A 177 1.46 -7.18 3.28
C GLY A 177 2.90 -6.71 3.28
N GLU A 178 3.33 -6.07 2.21
CA GLU A 178 4.68 -5.53 2.09
C GLU A 178 4.59 -4.14 1.47
N THR A 179 5.47 -3.24 1.90
CA THR A 179 5.72 -1.97 1.18
C THR A 179 7.18 -1.92 0.84
N THR A 180 7.49 -1.82 -0.45
CA THR A 180 8.87 -1.63 -0.90
C THR A 180 9.11 -0.16 -1.15
N ILE A 181 10.13 0.37 -0.50
CA ILE A 181 10.61 1.74 -0.69
C ILE A 181 11.97 1.69 -1.36
N ARG A 182 12.14 2.51 -2.40
CA ARG A 182 13.45 2.80 -3.00
C ARG A 182 13.72 4.29 -2.98
N ILE A 183 14.96 4.62 -2.62
CA ILE A 183 15.44 6.00 -2.60
C ILE A 183 16.44 6.14 -3.73
N TYR A 184 16.21 7.13 -4.58
CA TYR A 184 17.07 7.50 -5.68
C TYR A 184 17.62 8.91 -5.46
N ASP A 185 18.85 9.15 -5.89
CA ASP A 185 19.37 10.51 -6.03
C ASP A 185 18.70 11.24 -7.21
N ARG A 186 19.05 12.52 -7.37
CA ARG A 186 18.60 13.35 -8.50
C ARG A 186 18.96 12.78 -9.89
N ASN A 187 19.92 11.85 -9.99
CA ASN A 187 20.37 11.25 -11.24
C ASN A 187 19.80 9.84 -11.47
N LEU A 188 18.80 9.43 -10.68
CA LEU A 188 18.18 8.10 -10.68
C LEU A 188 19.13 6.95 -10.29
N ASN A 189 20.24 7.24 -9.61
CA ASN A 189 21.04 6.18 -8.99
C ASN A 189 20.30 5.71 -7.74
N GLN A 190 20.03 4.40 -7.67
CA GLN A 190 19.43 3.81 -6.49
C GLN A 190 20.43 3.83 -5.34
N ILE A 191 20.05 4.50 -4.25
CA ILE A 191 20.85 4.61 -3.04
C ILE A 191 20.58 3.43 -2.13
N VAL A 192 19.30 3.16 -1.85
CA VAL A 192 18.86 2.07 -0.97
C VAL A 192 17.49 1.52 -1.39
N GLU A 193 17.24 0.28 -0.98
CA GLU A 193 15.93 -0.38 -1.01
C GLU A 193 15.62 -0.93 0.38
N LYS A 194 14.38 -0.78 0.85
CA LYS A 194 13.88 -1.45 2.05
C LYS A 194 12.46 -1.94 1.85
N ARG A 195 12.19 -3.13 2.38
CA ARG A 195 10.87 -3.75 2.43
C ARG A 195 10.34 -3.65 3.86
N PHE A 196 9.17 -3.06 3.99
CA PHE A 196 8.46 -2.93 5.26
C PHE A 196 7.41 -4.02 5.35
N GLU A 197 7.49 -4.84 6.39
CA GLU A 197 6.47 -5.84 6.65
C GLU A 197 5.19 -5.17 7.16
N ASN A 198 4.09 -5.45 6.49
CA ASN A 198 2.76 -4.92 6.76
C ASN A 198 1.74 -6.04 6.90
N SER A 199 2.22 -7.21 7.32
CA SER A 199 1.38 -8.36 7.61
C SER A 199 0.31 -8.00 8.64
N PHE A 200 -0.92 -8.43 8.37
CA PHE A 200 -2.06 -8.16 9.23
C PHE A 200 -2.94 -9.40 9.34
N SER A 201 -3.81 -9.38 10.33
CA SER A 201 -4.80 -10.42 10.59
C SER A 201 -6.20 -9.83 10.58
N VAL A 202 -7.16 -10.66 10.25
CA VAL A 202 -8.57 -10.33 10.11
C VAL A 202 -9.35 -11.29 10.98
N LEU A 203 -10.21 -10.73 11.82
CA LEU A 203 -11.11 -11.47 12.68
C LEU A 203 -12.55 -11.05 12.37
N SER A 204 -13.37 -11.99 11.90
CA SER A 204 -14.76 -11.71 11.52
C SER A 204 -15.73 -12.53 12.35
N THR A 205 -16.75 -11.89 12.94
CA THR A 205 -17.84 -12.56 13.69
C THR A 205 -19.07 -11.66 13.78
N ILE A 206 -20.19 -12.18 14.30
CA ILE A 206 -21.46 -11.47 14.42
C ILE A 206 -21.61 -10.64 15.70
N TRP A 207 -20.81 -10.92 16.74
CA TRP A 207 -20.96 -10.31 18.08
C TRP A 207 -19.85 -9.34 18.45
N LEU A 208 -18.76 -9.26 17.68
CA LEU A 208 -17.71 -8.28 17.92
C LEU A 208 -18.23 -6.89 17.59
N ALA A 209 -18.06 -5.94 18.52
CA ALA A 209 -18.29 -4.55 18.24
C ALA A 209 -17.20 -4.04 17.29
N GLY A 210 -17.60 -3.34 16.23
CA GLY A 210 -16.68 -2.80 15.25
C GLY A 210 -15.75 -1.74 15.83
N ASN A 211 -14.45 -1.79 15.48
CA ASN A 211 -13.51 -0.71 15.74
C ASN A 211 -13.56 0.35 14.62
N LYS A 212 -12.76 1.43 14.73
CA LYS A 212 -12.69 2.49 13.70
C LYS A 212 -12.38 1.95 12.29
N ASN A 213 -11.68 0.81 12.21
CA ASN A 213 -11.23 0.21 10.95
C ASN A 213 -12.14 -0.95 10.51
N SER A 214 -13.27 -1.17 11.18
CA SER A 214 -14.12 -2.34 10.94
C SER A 214 -15.06 -2.14 9.76
N CYS A 215 -15.34 -3.24 9.06
CA CYS A 215 -16.45 -3.30 8.11
C CYS A 215 -17.70 -3.84 8.82
N LYS A 216 -18.88 -3.34 8.41
CA LYS A 216 -20.20 -3.83 8.85
C LYS A 216 -21.02 -4.35 7.67
N GLY A 217 -21.65 -5.51 7.84
CA GLY A 217 -22.64 -6.07 6.91
C GLY A 217 -22.12 -7.24 6.05
N PRO A 218 -22.96 -7.74 5.12
CA PRO A 218 -22.67 -8.96 4.35
C PRO A 218 -21.47 -8.81 3.39
N ASN A 219 -21.20 -7.58 2.92
CA ASN A 219 -20.06 -7.29 2.05
C ASN A 219 -18.69 -7.53 2.72
N CYS A 220 -18.65 -7.64 4.05
CA CYS A 220 -17.41 -7.89 4.78
C CYS A 220 -16.89 -9.32 4.63
N LEU A 221 -17.75 -10.26 4.23
CA LEU A 221 -17.37 -11.67 4.04
C LEU A 221 -16.59 -11.90 2.74
N PHE A 222 -16.71 -10.98 1.76
CA PHE A 222 -16.27 -11.17 0.39
C PHE A 222 -15.18 -10.17 -0.06
N PHE A 223 -14.46 -9.55 0.87
CA PHE A 223 -13.51 -8.49 0.53
C PHE A 223 -12.47 -8.91 -0.52
N GLN A 224 -12.44 -8.10 -1.58
CA GLN A 224 -11.53 -8.19 -2.73
C GLN A 224 -10.46 -7.06 -2.72
N THR A 225 -10.48 -6.15 -1.73
CA THR A 225 -9.59 -4.97 -1.67
C THR A 225 -8.77 -4.96 -0.38
N THR A 226 -7.45 -4.72 -0.50
CA THR A 226 -6.58 -4.54 0.67
C THR A 226 -7.04 -3.32 1.47
N PRO A 227 -7.29 -3.45 2.79
CA PRO A 227 -7.70 -2.32 3.59
C PRO A 227 -6.62 -1.23 3.65
N HIS A 228 -7.03 0.01 3.44
CA HIS A 228 -6.14 1.17 3.38
C HIS A 228 -5.28 1.37 4.65
N PHE A 229 -5.84 1.07 5.83
CA PHE A 229 -5.13 1.19 7.12
C PHE A 229 -3.87 0.32 7.21
N VAL A 230 -3.75 -0.74 6.39
CA VAL A 230 -2.59 -1.66 6.36
C VAL A 230 -1.31 -0.92 6.01
N TYR A 231 -1.38 0.21 5.31
CA TYR A 231 -0.22 0.97 4.87
C TYR A 231 -0.22 2.43 5.35
N GLU A 232 -1.38 2.98 5.72
CA GLU A 232 -1.56 4.39 6.12
C GLU A 232 -0.60 4.83 7.23
N LEU A 233 -0.22 3.91 8.11
CA LEU A 233 0.52 4.24 9.32
C LEU A 233 2.05 4.20 9.15
N ASN A 234 2.56 3.92 7.95
CA ASN A 234 4.00 3.80 7.70
C ASN A 234 4.71 5.12 7.37
N GLY A 235 3.98 6.20 7.11
CA GLY A 235 4.57 7.49 6.70
C GLY A 235 5.76 7.92 7.57
N PRO A 236 5.60 8.04 8.90
CA PRO A 236 6.70 8.44 9.79
C PRO A 236 7.88 7.47 9.78
N GLU A 237 7.63 6.17 9.64
CA GLU A 237 8.70 5.17 9.61
C GLU A 237 9.52 5.27 8.33
N ILE A 238 8.85 5.44 7.19
CA ILE A 238 9.49 5.64 5.87
C ILE A 238 10.36 6.90 5.90
N GLU A 239 9.86 7.98 6.48
CA GLU A 239 10.62 9.22 6.62
C GLU A 239 11.84 9.06 7.52
N ASN A 240 11.71 8.38 8.66
CA ASN A 240 12.87 8.12 9.52
C ASN A 240 13.91 7.23 8.83
N TYR A 241 13.48 6.23 8.07
CA TYR A 241 14.40 5.42 7.27
C TYR A 241 15.13 6.26 6.21
N PHE A 242 14.42 7.14 5.51
CA PHE A 242 15.03 8.08 4.57
C PHE A 242 16.10 8.94 5.26
N LEU A 243 15.79 9.48 6.43
CA LEU A 243 16.70 10.32 7.21
C LEU A 243 17.95 9.58 7.68
N GLU A 244 17.79 8.36 8.18
CA GLU A 244 18.90 7.51 8.61
C GLU A 244 19.87 7.27 7.45
N LYS A 245 19.34 6.95 6.26
CA LYS A 245 20.19 6.65 5.10
C LYS A 245 20.82 7.88 4.47
N THR A 246 20.09 8.99 4.38
CA THR A 246 20.63 10.23 3.83
C THR A 246 21.68 10.87 4.75
N SER A 247 21.45 10.91 6.06
CA SER A 247 22.43 11.44 7.03
C SER A 247 23.74 10.64 7.07
N THR A 248 23.66 9.33 6.87
CA THR A 248 24.86 8.46 6.77
C THR A 248 25.69 8.82 5.53
N LEU A 249 25.05 9.15 4.41
CA LEU A 249 25.74 9.54 3.17
C LEU A 249 26.39 10.93 3.28
N THR A 250 25.72 11.88 3.94
CA THR A 250 26.31 13.23 4.15
C THR A 250 27.54 13.18 5.04
N ARG A 251 27.57 12.29 6.05
CA ARG A 251 28.74 12.11 6.93
C ARG A 251 29.90 11.40 6.23
N GLY A 252 29.63 10.45 5.34
CA GLY A 252 30.66 9.74 4.58
C GLY A 252 31.40 10.57 3.54
N LEU A 253 30.83 11.71 3.10
CA LEU A 253 31.46 12.64 2.15
C LEU A 253 32.29 13.75 2.83
N SER A 254 32.29 13.79 4.17
CA SER A 254 33.01 14.78 4.98
C SER A 254 34.33 14.26 5.60
N GLN A 255 34.80 13.09 5.17
CA GLN A 255 36.09 12.49 5.51
C GLN A 255 36.91 12.26 4.23
#